data_AF-A0A846EVG8-F1
#
_entry.id   AF-A0A846EVG8-F1
#
_cell.length_a   1.000
_cell.length_b   1.000
_cell.length_c   1.000
_cell.angle_alpha   90.00
_cell.angle_beta   90.00
_cell.angle_gamma   90.00
#
_symmetry.space_group_name_H-M   'P 1'
#
loop_
_entity.id
_entity.type
_entity.pdbx_description
1 polymer ?
#
loop_
_entity_poly.entity_id
_entity_poly.type
_entity_poly.pdbx_seq_one_letter_code
_entity_poly.pdbx_strand_id
1 'polypeptide(L)'
;MNNLETLLTLIGLNLVIQETEYFTGDDWLPLCNDIDSGEIYRNWFIWQDTEVTQEWEAYDHVTNQRIIDSNLTRLTAKIDIIENQRNLQINN
;
A
#
# COMPACT_ATOMS: atom_id res chain seq x y z
N MET A 1 12.75 -0.38 -33.54
CA MET A 1 11.59 -0.39 -32.64
C MET A 1 10.41 0.15 -33.43
N ASN A 2 9.39 -0.68 -33.67
CA ASN A 2 8.29 -0.35 -34.56
C ASN A 2 7.35 0.65 -33.88
N ASN A 3 6.96 1.72 -34.58
CA ASN A 3 6.04 2.75 -34.04
C ASN A 3 4.72 2.13 -33.55
N LEU A 4 4.29 1.02 -34.15
CA LEU A 4 3.11 0.25 -33.73
C LEU A 4 3.31 -0.46 -32.38
N GLU A 5 4.49 -1.01 -32.11
CA GLU A 5 4.79 -1.67 -30.83
C GLU A 5 4.83 -0.65 -29.69
N THR A 6 5.42 0.52 -29.95
CA THR A 6 5.42 1.63 -29.00
C THR A 6 4.00 2.11 -28.71
N LEU A 7 3.15 2.23 -29.74
CA LEU A 7 1.76 2.65 -29.59
C LEU A 7 0.94 1.62 -28.79
N LEU A 8 1.13 0.32 -29.06
CA LEU A 8 0.48 -0.76 -28.31
C LEU A 8 0.93 -0.79 -26.85
N THR A 9 2.21 -0.51 -26.59
CA THR A 9 2.75 -0.43 -25.22
C THR A 9 2.16 0.75 -24.46
N LEU A 10 2.06 1.92 -25.11
CA LEU A 10 1.45 3.12 -24.53
C LEU A 10 -0.04 2.95 -24.26
N ILE A 11 -0.77 2.27 -25.15
CA ILE A 11 -2.18 1.95 -24.94
C ILE A 11 -2.35 0.99 -23.76
N GLY A 12 -1.49 -0.03 -23.65
CA GLY A 12 -1.50 -0.95 -22.51
C GLY A 12 -1.24 -0.25 -21.18
N LEU A 13 -0.23 0.63 -21.13
CA LEU A 13 0.05 1.44 -19.94
C LEU A 13 -1.10 2.38 -19.59
N ASN A 14 -1.72 3.02 -20.59
CA ASN A 14 -2.84 3.92 -20.37
C ASN A 14 -4.09 3.19 -19.87
N LEU A 15 -4.33 1.95 -20.31
CA LEU A 15 -5.42 1.11 -19.80
C LEU A 15 -5.18 0.71 -18.34
N VAL A 16 -3.95 0.33 -17.99
CA VAL A 16 -3.58 0.04 -16.58
C VAL A 16 -3.76 1.27 -15.70
N ILE A 17 -3.34 2.45 -16.17
CA ILE A 17 -3.52 3.72 -15.43
C ILE A 17 -5.00 4.04 -15.24
N GLN A 18 -5.81 3.91 -16.28
CA GLN A 18 -7.25 4.16 -16.20
C GLN A 18 -7.97 3.16 -15.30
N GLU A 19 -7.50 1.91 -15.23
CA GLU A 19 -8.00 0.95 -14.25
C GLU A 19 -7.59 1.37 -12.84
N THR A 20 -6.32 1.75 -12.60
CA THR A 20 -5.83 2.14 -11.25
C THR A 20 -6.51 3.36 -10.65
N GLU A 21 -7.16 4.22 -11.44
CA GLU A 21 -7.96 5.36 -10.93
C GLU A 21 -9.28 4.92 -10.26
N TYR A 22 -9.70 3.66 -10.42
CA TYR A 22 -10.95 3.12 -9.85
C TYR A 22 -10.75 2.09 -8.73
N PHE A 23 -9.53 1.59 -8.50
CA PHE A 23 -9.26 0.65 -7.41
C PHE A 23 -8.94 1.40 -6.13
N THR A 24 -9.83 1.33 -5.15
CA THR A 24 -9.52 1.73 -3.78
C THR A 24 -8.59 0.69 -3.15
N GLY A 25 -7.88 1.02 -2.05
CA GLY A 25 -6.93 0.11 -1.40
C GLY A 25 -7.51 -1.28 -1.10
N ASP A 26 -8.83 -1.39 -0.92
CA ASP A 26 -9.55 -2.64 -0.67
C ASP A 26 -9.66 -3.54 -1.90
N ASP A 27 -9.64 -2.98 -3.11
CA ASP A 27 -9.79 -3.71 -4.37
C ASP A 27 -8.48 -4.38 -4.83
N TRP A 28 -7.35 -4.01 -4.22
CA TRP A 28 -6.04 -4.64 -4.43
C TRP A 28 -5.84 -5.90 -3.57
N LEU A 29 -6.52 -6.00 -2.43
CA LEU A 29 -6.41 -7.12 -1.48
C LEU A 29 -6.69 -8.49 -2.13
N PRO A 30 -7.69 -8.68 -3.01
CA PRO A 30 -7.95 -9.98 -3.64
C PRO A 30 -6.97 -10.36 -4.75
N LEU A 31 -6.17 -9.41 -5.25
CA LEU A 31 -5.22 -9.63 -6.34
C LEU A 31 -3.82 -10.01 -5.84
N CYS A 32 -3.53 -9.75 -4.56
CA CYS A 32 -2.34 -10.25 -3.91
C CYS A 32 -2.56 -11.70 -3.48
N ASN A 33 -2.13 -12.63 -4.32
CA ASN A 33 -2.22 -14.07 -4.12
C ASN A 33 -1.39 -14.61 -2.93
N ASP A 34 -0.73 -13.74 -2.15
CA ASP A 34 0.25 -14.07 -1.09
C ASP A 34 0.10 -13.18 0.17
N ILE A 35 -1.13 -12.78 0.53
CA ILE A 35 -1.44 -12.06 1.79
C ILE A 35 -1.30 -12.95 3.04
N ASP A 36 -0.78 -14.18 2.93
CA ASP A 36 -0.73 -15.15 4.04
C ASP A 36 0.09 -14.70 5.28
N SER A 37 0.76 -13.54 5.24
CA SER A 37 1.45 -12.93 6.39
C SER A 37 0.99 -11.52 6.79
N GLY A 38 -0.04 -10.97 6.14
CA GLY A 38 -0.57 -9.65 6.47
C GLY A 38 -1.32 -9.64 7.81
N GLU A 39 -1.05 -8.65 8.67
CA GLU A 39 -1.72 -8.47 9.96
C GLU A 39 -2.32 -7.07 10.11
N ILE A 40 -3.38 -6.97 10.94
CA ILE A 40 -3.96 -5.67 11.30
C ILE A 40 -3.33 -5.17 12.59
N TYR A 41 -2.74 -3.98 12.54
CA TYR A 41 -2.17 -3.30 13.70
C TYR A 41 -2.75 -1.90 13.82
N ARG A 42 -3.51 -1.62 14.89
CA ARG A 42 -4.19 -0.33 15.11
C ARG A 42 -5.03 0.14 13.90
N ASN A 43 -5.70 -0.78 13.22
CA ASN A 43 -6.48 -0.57 11.99
C ASN A 43 -5.65 -0.24 10.73
N TRP A 44 -4.32 -0.39 10.79
CA TRP A 44 -3.46 -0.39 9.62
C TRP A 44 -3.27 -1.82 9.14
N PHE A 45 -3.24 -2.01 7.83
CA PHE A 45 -2.85 -3.28 7.23
C PHE A 45 -1.31 -3.30 7.09
N ILE A 46 -0.65 -4.25 7.74
CA ILE A 46 0.81 -4.42 7.71
C ILE A 46 1.15 -5.72 7.02
N TRP A 47 2.14 -5.71 6.13
CA TRP A 47 2.68 -6.92 5.50
C TRP A 47 4.19 -6.79 5.27
N GLN A 48 4.85 -7.92 5.04
CA GLN A 48 6.23 -7.93 4.56
C GLN A 48 6.24 -8.32 3.09
N ASP A 49 6.89 -7.53 2.25
CA ASP A 49 7.19 -7.93 0.87
C ASP A 49 8.39 -8.88 0.89
N THR A 50 8.12 -10.17 1.07
CA THR A 50 9.17 -11.20 1.22
C THR A 50 9.87 -11.55 -0.09
N GLU A 51 9.27 -11.21 -1.24
CA GLU A 51 9.72 -11.65 -2.56
C GLU A 51 10.64 -10.64 -3.25
N VAL A 52 10.39 -9.34 -3.09
CA VAL A 52 11.08 -8.30 -3.86
C VAL A 52 11.99 -7.45 -2.99
N THR A 53 11.45 -6.76 -1.99
CA THR A 53 12.21 -5.77 -1.20
C THR A 53 12.67 -6.27 0.16
N GLN A 54 12.01 -7.29 0.72
CA GLN A 54 12.14 -7.74 2.11
C GLN A 54 11.77 -6.68 3.15
N GLU A 55 11.16 -5.57 2.73
CA GLU A 55 10.73 -4.48 3.61
C GLU A 55 9.34 -4.74 4.19
N TRP A 56 9.06 -4.09 5.32
CA TRP A 56 7.74 -4.05 5.91
C TRP A 56 6.99 -2.83 5.39
N GLU A 57 5.76 -3.06 4.99
CA GLU A 57 4.85 -2.04 4.49
C GLU A 57 3.63 -1.95 5.40
N ALA A 58 3.13 -0.73 5.60
CA ALA A 58 1.87 -0.50 6.28
C ALA A 58 1.01 0.46 5.48
N TYR A 59 -0.26 0.09 5.34
CA TYR A 59 -1.29 0.87 4.66
C TYR A 59 -2.31 1.41 5.67
N ASP A 60 -2.53 2.71 5.58
CA ASP A 60 -3.55 3.42 6.32
C ASP A 60 -4.75 3.75 5.45
N HIS A 61 -5.87 3.09 5.72
CA HIS A 61 -7.12 3.34 5.03
C HIS A 61 -7.71 4.74 5.33
N VAL A 62 -7.36 5.37 6.46
CA VAL A 62 -7.92 6.68 6.85
C VAL A 62 -7.39 7.79 5.96
N THR A 63 -6.07 7.80 5.69
CA THR A 63 -5.43 8.82 4.86
C THR A 63 -5.04 8.34 3.48
N ASN A 64 -5.30 7.06 3.15
CA ASN A 64 -4.89 6.42 1.92
C ASN A 64 -3.37 6.54 1.70
N GLN A 65 -2.58 6.32 2.77
CA GLN A 65 -1.13 6.45 2.75
C GLN A 65 -0.45 5.11 3.02
N ARG A 66 0.68 4.91 2.34
CA ARG A 66 1.57 3.79 2.53
C ARG A 66 2.88 4.26 3.13
N ILE A 67 3.34 3.58 4.17
CA ILE A 67 4.66 3.79 4.76
C ILE A 67 5.46 2.50 4.75
N ILE A 68 6.77 2.62 4.56
CA ILE A 68 7.68 1.49 4.38
C ILE A 68 8.83 1.62 5.40
N ASP A 69 9.25 0.49 5.96
CA ASP A 69 10.45 0.40 6.79
C ASP A 69 11.06 -1.00 6.72
N SER A 70 12.38 -1.10 6.74
CA SER A 70 13.07 -2.39 6.78
C SER A 70 12.94 -3.12 8.13
N ASN A 71 12.35 -2.50 9.14
CA ASN A 71 12.17 -3.07 10.48
C ASN A 71 10.74 -2.88 11.02
N LEU A 72 10.08 -4.00 11.35
CA LEU A 72 8.71 -4.01 11.87
C LEU A 72 8.53 -3.19 13.15
N THR A 73 9.49 -3.21 14.08
CA THR A 73 9.41 -2.43 15.32
C THR A 73 9.45 -0.93 15.04
N ARG A 74 10.25 -0.49 14.05
CA ARG A 74 10.27 0.92 13.62
C ARG A 74 9.00 1.31 12.89
N LEU A 75 8.44 0.42 12.08
CA LEU A 75 7.17 0.63 11.38
C LEU A 75 6.01 0.80 12.37
N THR A 76 5.87 -0.11 13.32
CA THR A 76 4.82 -0.05 14.36
C THR A 76 4.97 1.16 15.27
N ALA A 77 6.21 1.55 15.63
CA ALA A 77 6.45 2.78 16.38
C ALA A 77 6.02 4.05 15.63
N LYS A 78 6.19 4.11 14.30
CA LYS A 78 5.67 5.22 13.47
C LYS A 78 4.14 5.25 13.49
N ILE A 79 3.50 4.10 13.35
CA ILE A 79 2.04 3.97 13.40
C ILE A 79 1.52 4.43 14.77
N ASP A 80 2.16 4.04 15.87
CA ASP A 80 1.81 4.49 17.21
C ASP A 80 1.84 6.02 17.33
N ILE A 81 2.89 6.67 16.80
CA ILE A 81 2.98 8.13 16.83
C ILE A 81 1.80 8.77 16.07
N ILE A 82 1.50 8.28 14.87
CA ILE A 82 0.42 8.80 14.03
C ILE A 82 -0.94 8.62 14.72
N GLU A 83 -1.25 7.41 15.18
CA GLU A 83 -2.54 7.10 15.81
C GLU A 83 -2.71 7.81 17.15
N ASN A 84 -1.64 7.96 17.94
CA ASN A 84 -1.70 8.73 19.18
C ASN A 84 -1.96 10.22 18.89
N GLN A 85 -1.39 10.80 17.83
CA GLN A 85 -1.69 12.17 17.41
C GLN A 85 -3.15 12.33 16.95
N ARG A 86 -3.68 11.37 16.18
CA ARG A 86 -5.11 11.35 15.78
C ARG A 86 -6.03 11.34 16.98
N ASN A 87 -5.76 10.47 17.94
CA ASN A 87 -6.55 10.37 19.17
C ASN A 87 -6.48 11.64 20.02
N LEU A 88 -5.35 12.35 20.03
CA LEU A 88 -5.25 13.65 20.72
C LEU A 88 -6.08 14.75 20.03
N GLN A 89 -6.18 14.75 18.70
CA GLN A 89 -7.00 15.72 17.98
C GLN A 89 -8.50 15.50 18.16
N ILE A 90 -8.94 14.26 18.33
CA ILE A 90 -10.35 13.92 18.56
C ILE A 90 -10.83 14.34 19.97
N ASN A 91 -9.91 14.37 20.94
CA ASN A 91 -10.23 14.65 22.35
C ASN A 91 -10.07 16.13 22.75
N ASN A 92 -9.74 17.02 21.79
CA ASN A 92 -9.67 18.48 21.97
C ASN A 92 -10.80 19.17 21.21
#